data_AF-A0A3B0SRT0-F1
#
_entry.id   AF-A0A3B0SRT0-F1
#
_cell.length_a   1.000
_cell.length_b   1.000
_cell.length_c   1.000
_cell.angle_alpha   90.00
_cell.angle_beta   90.00
_cell.angle_gamma   90.00
#
_symmetry.space_group_name_H-M   'P 1'
#
loop_
_entity.id
_entity.type
_entity.pdbx_description
1 polymer ?
#
loop_
_entity_poly.entity_id
_entity_poly.type
_entity_poly.pdbx_seq_one_letter_code
_entity_poly.pdbx_strand_id
1 'polypeptide(L)'
;MNPTGGSEPIYCSTGVQVLKAPTLEAAGWEQRTVTDPERITELEDLYTSLGFDTTTTPLDPDSFGDACTTCAVTACSAYVAIFTRKKDAQTTV
;
A
#
# COMPACT_ATOMS: atom_id res chain seq x y z
N MET A 1 33.05 -9.32 -27.28
CA MET A 1 31.61 -9.38 -26.99
C MET A 1 31.43 -9.78 -25.53
N ASN A 2 30.98 -8.87 -24.68
CA ASN A 2 30.49 -9.18 -23.32
C ASN A 2 28.96 -9.07 -23.38
N PRO A 3 28.18 -10.10 -22.99
CA PRO A 3 26.79 -9.88 -22.67
C PRO A 3 26.75 -9.36 -21.23
N THR A 4 27.00 -8.07 -21.05
CA THR A 4 26.50 -7.39 -19.84
C THR A 4 24.99 -7.28 -20.02
N GLY A 5 24.30 -8.41 -19.77
CA GLY A 5 22.89 -8.44 -19.45
C GLY A 5 22.72 -7.82 -18.08
N GLY A 6 22.90 -6.50 -18.01
CA GLY A 6 22.44 -5.71 -16.90
C GLY A 6 20.93 -5.74 -16.96
N SER A 7 20.31 -6.70 -16.28
CA SER A 7 18.94 -6.53 -15.84
C SER A 7 18.97 -5.34 -14.89
N GLU A 8 18.74 -4.15 -15.43
CA GLU A 8 18.43 -2.98 -14.61
C GLU A 8 17.37 -3.43 -13.60
N PRO A 9 17.57 -3.19 -12.29
CA PRO A 9 16.53 -3.46 -11.33
C PRO A 9 15.27 -2.76 -11.84
N ILE A 10 14.21 -3.52 -12.06
CA ILE A 10 12.89 -3.00 -12.40
C ILE A 10 12.42 -2.23 -11.18
N TYR A 11 12.90 -0.99 -11.04
CA TYR A 11 12.28 -0.01 -10.20
C TYR A 11 10.88 0.16 -10.75
N CYS A 12 9.89 0.13 -9.86
CA CYS A 12 8.47 0.28 -10.14
C CYS A 12 8.15 1.64 -10.79
N SER A 13 8.73 1.94 -11.95
CA SER A 13 8.45 3.11 -12.74
C SER A 13 7.19 2.80 -13.53
N THR A 14 6.11 3.50 -13.17
CA THR A 14 4.75 3.39 -13.74
C THR A 14 3.84 2.30 -13.12
N GLY A 15 4.26 1.62 -12.04
CA GLY A 15 3.61 0.40 -11.55
C GLY A 15 3.01 0.42 -10.12
N VAL A 16 3.17 1.48 -9.32
CA VAL A 16 2.54 1.55 -7.98
C VAL A 16 1.13 2.17 -8.05
N GLN A 17 0.37 1.83 -9.10
CA GLN A 17 -1.10 1.96 -9.08
C GLN A 17 -1.77 0.63 -8.73
N VAL A 18 -0.98 -0.39 -8.40
CA VAL A 18 -1.38 -1.79 -8.29
C VAL A 18 -2.14 -2.09 -7.01
N LEU A 19 -1.96 -1.35 -5.93
CA LEU A 19 -2.52 -1.70 -4.63
C LEU A 19 -3.88 -1.04 -4.38
N LYS A 20 -4.72 -1.01 -5.42
CA LYS A 20 -6.08 -0.50 -5.28
C LYS A 20 -6.89 -1.47 -4.44
N ALA A 21 -7.39 -1.00 -3.32
CA ALA A 21 -8.49 -1.63 -2.60
C ALA A 21 -9.77 -0.90 -3.01
N PRO A 22 -10.43 -1.27 -4.13
CA PRO A 22 -11.51 -0.48 -4.72
C PRO A 22 -12.70 -0.30 -3.78
N THR A 23 -12.93 -1.24 -2.87
CA THR A 23 -13.95 -1.15 -1.83
C THR A 23 -13.62 -0.08 -0.78
N LEU A 24 -12.35 0.03 -0.39
CA LEU A 24 -11.86 1.07 0.52
C LEU A 24 -11.86 2.43 -0.16
N GLU A 25 -11.37 2.53 -1.40
CA GLU A 25 -11.42 3.76 -2.19
C GLU A 25 -12.86 4.27 -2.36
N ALA A 26 -13.80 3.38 -2.70
CA ALA A 26 -15.22 3.72 -2.81
C ALA A 26 -15.85 4.15 -1.47
N ALA A 27 -15.32 3.68 -0.34
CA ALA A 27 -15.73 4.10 1.00
C ALA A 27 -15.00 5.37 1.51
N GLY A 28 -14.25 6.04 0.64
CA GLY A 28 -13.57 7.31 0.94
C GLY A 28 -12.25 7.16 1.68
N TRP A 29 -11.65 5.96 1.64
CA TRP A 29 -10.32 5.73 2.18
C TRP A 29 -9.23 6.04 1.16
N GLU A 30 -8.17 6.70 1.62
CA GLU A 30 -6.99 7.01 0.83
C GLU A 30 -5.82 6.11 1.25
N GLN A 31 -5.23 5.37 0.31
CA GLN A 31 -4.01 4.61 0.56
C GLN A 31 -2.84 5.58 0.83
N ARG A 32 -2.07 5.32 1.89
CA ARG A 32 -0.89 6.13 2.24
C ARG A 32 0.41 5.47 1.84
N THR A 33 0.62 4.24 2.28
CA THR A 33 1.86 3.50 2.02
C THR A 33 1.64 2.01 2.19
N VAL A 34 2.66 1.24 1.82
CA VAL A 34 2.77 -0.21 1.99
C VAL A 34 4.07 -0.49 2.72
N THR A 35 3.98 -1.22 3.82
CA THR A 35 5.13 -1.45 4.70
C THR A 35 4.99 -2.75 5.47
N ASP A 36 6.06 -3.10 6.19
CA ASP A 36 6.13 -4.31 7.00
C ASP A 36 5.07 -4.24 8.12
N PRO A 37 4.34 -5.33 8.40
CA PRO A 37 3.35 -5.39 9.47
C PRO A 37 3.87 -4.93 10.83
N GLU A 38 5.16 -5.15 11.12
CA GLU A 38 5.80 -4.72 12.36
C GLU A 38 5.84 -3.19 12.54
N ARG A 39 5.77 -2.43 11.44
CA ARG A 39 5.82 -0.96 11.44
C ARG A 39 4.45 -0.32 11.35
N ILE A 40 3.39 -1.11 11.18
CA ILE A 40 2.05 -0.58 10.95
C ILE A 40 1.49 0.10 12.17
N THR A 41 1.69 -0.46 13.35
CA THR A 41 1.17 0.12 14.59
C THR A 41 1.70 1.54 14.81
N GLU A 42 2.98 1.79 14.51
CA GLU A 42 3.57 3.13 14.56
C GLU A 42 2.86 4.10 13.60
N LEU A 43 2.55 3.66 12.39
CA LEU A 43 1.84 4.47 11.40
C LEU A 43 0.37 4.70 11.77
N GLU A 44 -0.31 3.68 12.31
CA GLU A 44 -1.68 3.79 12.79
C GLU A 44 -1.78 4.81 13.93
N ASP A 45 -0.88 4.73 14.91
CA ASP A 45 -0.81 5.68 16.02
C ASP A 45 -0.53 7.10 15.51
N LEU A 46 0.44 7.25 14.60
CA LEU A 46 0.77 8.53 13.97
C LEU A 46 -0.45 9.14 13.29
N TYR A 47 -1.11 8.42 12.37
CA TYR A 47 -2.25 8.96 11.64
C TYR A 47 -3.47 9.18 12.53
N THR A 48 -3.68 8.32 13.54
CA THR A 48 -4.73 8.51 14.54
C THR A 48 -4.52 9.80 15.33
N SER A 49 -3.27 10.09 15.75
CA SER A 49 -2.92 11.33 16.44
C SER A 49 -3.15 12.59 15.59
N LEU A 50 -3.06 12.45 14.27
CA LEU A 50 -3.33 13.51 13.29
C LEU A 50 -4.83 13.68 12.98
N GLY A 51 -5.70 12.91 13.63
CA GLY A 51 -7.15 13.01 13.45
C GLY A 51 -7.73 12.19 12.29
N PHE A 52 -7.00 11.19 11.81
CA PHE A 52 -7.51 10.24 10.82
C PHE A 52 -8.09 9.00 11.49
N ASP A 53 -9.02 8.35 10.80
CA ASP A 53 -9.29 6.92 10.97
C ASP A 53 -8.27 6.16 10.13
N THR A 54 -7.85 5.00 10.63
CA THR A 54 -6.86 4.14 9.99
C THR A 54 -7.45 2.74 9.78
N THR A 55 -7.12 2.12 8.65
CA THR A 55 -7.39 0.70 8.42
C THR A 55 -6.27 0.11 7.59
N THR A 56 -6.06 -1.20 7.70
CA THR A 56 -5.06 -1.91 6.91
C THR A 56 -5.70 -3.05 6.12
N THR A 57 -5.06 -3.43 5.03
CA THR A 57 -5.40 -4.64 4.28
C THR A 57 -4.13 -5.33 3.80
N PRO A 58 -4.11 -6.67 3.75
CA PRO A 58 -3.15 -7.41 2.94
C PRO A 58 -3.17 -6.92 1.49
N LEU A 59 -2.05 -7.13 0.80
CA LEU A 59 -1.99 -6.86 -0.63
C LEU A 59 -2.66 -8.00 -1.39
N ASP A 60 -3.41 -7.65 -2.42
CA ASP A 60 -4.01 -8.63 -3.32
C ASP A 60 -2.99 -9.00 -4.42
N PRO A 61 -2.63 -10.28 -4.61
CA PRO A 61 -1.72 -10.70 -5.68
C PRO A 61 -2.26 -10.41 -7.08
N ASP A 62 -3.57 -10.45 -7.30
CA ASP A 62 -4.20 -10.16 -8.60
C ASP A 62 -4.08 -8.68 -8.98
N SER A 63 -3.82 -7.86 -7.98
CA SER A 63 -3.55 -6.44 -8.12
C SER A 63 -2.19 -6.20 -8.80
N PHE A 64 -1.23 -7.12 -8.66
CA PHE A 64 0.10 -7.01 -9.26
C PHE A 64 0.06 -7.42 -10.73
N GLY A 65 0.36 -6.49 -11.63
CA GLY A 65 0.44 -6.79 -13.06
C GLY A 65 1.42 -7.92 -13.38
N ASP A 66 1.21 -8.57 -14.53
CA ASP A 66 1.91 -9.80 -14.98
C ASP A 66 3.45 -9.74 -14.92
N ALA A 67 4.04 -8.54 -14.92
CA ALA A 67 5.48 -8.33 -14.84
C ALA A 67 6.08 -8.64 -13.44
N CYS A 68 5.25 -8.74 -12.39
CA CYS A 68 5.71 -8.83 -11.01
C CYS A 68 5.39 -10.16 -10.32
N THR A 69 5.09 -11.24 -11.05
CA THR A 69 4.57 -12.51 -10.46
C THR A 69 5.35 -13.04 -9.24
N THR A 70 6.69 -13.15 -9.28
CA THR A 70 7.47 -13.63 -8.12
C THR A 70 7.57 -12.59 -7.00
N CYS A 71 7.69 -11.31 -7.34
CA CYS A 71 7.73 -10.22 -6.36
C CYS A 71 6.37 -10.01 -5.67
N ALA A 72 5.29 -10.23 -6.39
CA ALA A 72 3.91 -10.12 -5.93
C ALA A 72 3.64 -11.14 -4.83
N VAL A 73 3.99 -12.41 -5.04
CA VAL A 73 3.77 -13.47 -4.05
C VAL A 73 4.48 -13.15 -2.72
N THR A 74 5.76 -12.78 -2.79
CA THR A 74 6.52 -12.39 -1.58
C THR A 74 5.93 -11.14 -0.94
N ALA A 75 5.63 -10.10 -1.74
CA ALA A 75 5.11 -8.84 -1.22
C ALA A 75 3.72 -9.00 -0.57
N CYS A 76 2.83 -9.82 -1.13
CA CYS A 76 1.51 -10.10 -0.55
C CYS A 76 1.59 -10.81 0.79
N SER A 77 2.63 -11.64 1.00
CA SER A 77 2.84 -12.33 2.26
C SER A 77 3.57 -11.51 3.32
N ALA A 78 4.38 -10.52 2.89
CA ALA A 78 5.31 -9.80 3.74
C ALA A 78 4.88 -8.37 4.08
N TYR A 79 4.03 -7.75 3.27
CA TYR A 79 3.66 -6.35 3.39
C TYR A 79 2.15 -6.16 3.50
N VAL A 80 1.76 -5.04 4.11
CA VAL A 80 0.37 -4.61 4.22
C VAL A 80 0.25 -3.14 3.84
N ALA A 81 -0.90 -2.78 3.29
CA ALA A 81 -1.21 -1.41 2.91
C ALA A 81 -2.00 -0.73 4.03
N ILE A 82 -1.59 0.49 4.40
CA ILE A 82 -2.34 1.36 5.32
C ILE A 82 -3.14 2.40 4.55
N PHE A 83 -4.38 2.55 4.98
CA PHE A 83 -5.36 3.48 4.46
C PHE A 83 -5.79 4.42 5.57
N THR A 84 -6.07 5.66 5.19
CA THR A 84 -6.59 6.65 6.11
C THR A 84 -7.82 7.31 5.54
N ARG A 85 -8.71 7.73 6.43
CA ARG A 85 -9.83 8.59 6.10
C ARG A 85 -9.87 9.71 7.12
N LYS A 86 -10.21 10.93 6.70
CA LYS A 86 -10.43 12.01 7.66
C LYS A 86 -11.60 11.60 8.56
N LYS A 87 -11.41 11.66 9.88
CA LYS A 87 -12.55 11.63 10.80
C LYS A 87 -13.43 12.80 10.39
N ASP A 88 -14.69 12.52 10.08
CA ASP A 88 -15.67 13.58 9.91
C ASP A 88 -15.54 14.44 11.17
N ALA A 89 -15.07 15.68 10.99
CA ALA A 89 -14.87 16.58 12.10
C ALA A 89 -16.23 16.63 12.80
N GLN A 90 -16.31 16.02 13.99
CA GLN A 90 -17.49 16.17 14.82
C GLN A 90 -17.71 17.67 14.89
N THR A 91 -18.81 18.09 14.29
CA THR A 91 -19.30 19.45 14.33
C THR A 91 -19.62 19.69 15.79
N THR A 92 -18.63 20.14 16.55
CA THR A 92 -18.85 20.72 17.87
C THR A 92 -19.48 22.08 17.60
N VAL A 93 -20.82 22.07 17.51
CA VAL A 93 -21.68 23.24 17.66
C VAL A 93 -21.56 23.79 19.07
#